data_AF-A0A7X6NUL4-F1
#
_entry.id   AF-A0A7X6NUL4-F1
#
_cell.length_a   1.000
_cell.length_b   1.000
_cell.length_c   1.000
_cell.angle_alpha   90.00
_cell.angle_beta   90.00
_cell.angle_gamma   90.00
#
_symmetry.space_group_name_H-M   'P 1'
#
loop_
_entity.id
_entity.type
_entity.pdbx_description
1 polymer ?
#
loop_
_entity_poly.entity_id
_entity_poly.type
_entity_poly.pdbx_seq_one_letter_code
_entity_poly.pdbx_strand_id
1 'polypeptide(L)'
;MAEIVVLILLGIIFFGPDKVPELARKAARVLHFLRNIANDAKNQLRDELGPEYADLQLSDLNPKTFVAKHLLSAAEIEDFREIRDDLNLLAEDTRILTDEIDEDLKSSDQSGAAAPEPEGEPERIVAFDPEAT
;
A
#
# COMPACT_ATOMS: atom_id res chain seq x y z
N MET A 1 -12.27 -1.01 -17.13
CA MET A 1 -11.01 -0.69 -17.86
C MET A 1 -10.44 0.67 -17.47
N ALA A 2 -11.28 1.67 -17.19
CA ALA A 2 -10.84 3.00 -16.77
C ALA A 2 -10.09 2.99 -15.42
N GLU A 3 -10.38 2.02 -14.55
CA GLU A 3 -9.81 1.90 -13.21
C GLU A 3 -8.29 1.75 -13.22
N ILE A 4 -7.75 0.96 -14.15
CA ILE A 4 -6.29 0.81 -14.31
C ILE A 4 -5.65 2.13 -14.76
N VAL A 5 -6.32 2.87 -15.65
CA VAL A 5 -5.84 4.17 -16.12
C VAL A 5 -5.79 5.17 -14.96
N VAL A 6 -6.81 5.18 -14.10
CA VAL A 6 -6.86 6.03 -12.90
C VAL A 6 -5.70 5.68 -11.96
N LEU A 7 -5.44 4.40 -11.70
CA LEU A 7 -4.32 3.98 -10.84
C LEU A 7 -2.95 4.38 -11.40
N ILE A 8 -2.75 4.24 -12.71
CA ILE A 8 -1.51 4.67 -13.36
C ILE A 8 -1.34 6.18 -13.23
N LEU A 9 -2.40 6.94 -13.47
CA LEU A 9 -2.37 8.39 -13.38
C LEU A 9 -2.06 8.85 -11.94
N LEU A 10 -2.69 8.23 -10.95
CA LEU A 10 -2.44 8.48 -9.54
C LEU A 10 -0.99 8.16 -9.16
N GLY A 11 -0.46 7.02 -9.63
CA GLY A 11 0.94 6.65 -9.43
C GLY A 11 1.91 7.66 -10.07
N ILE A 12 1.61 8.18 -11.25
CA ILE A 12 2.40 9.22 -11.91
C ILE A 12 2.37 10.53 -11.11
N ILE A 13 1.22 10.91 -10.55
CA ILE A 13 1.10 12.14 -9.73
C ILE A 13 1.89 12.02 -8.43
N PHE A 14 1.82 10.87 -7.76
CA PHE A 14 2.46 10.67 -6.46
C PHE A 14 3.98 10.50 -6.57
N PHE A 15 4.45 9.72 -7.56
CA PHE A 15 5.86 9.39 -7.70
C PHE A 15 6.58 10.26 -8.75
N GLY A 16 5.85 10.90 -9.66
CA GLY A 16 6.37 11.63 -10.80
C GLY A 16 6.52 10.76 -12.07
N PRO A 17 6.26 11.32 -13.27
CA PRO A 17 6.28 10.56 -14.54
C PRO A 17 7.64 9.96 -14.87
N ASP A 18 8.73 10.56 -14.37
CA ASP A 18 10.09 10.09 -14.62
C ASP A 18 10.50 8.92 -13.71
N LYS A 19 9.94 8.83 -12.50
CA LYS A 19 10.34 7.84 -11.49
C LYS A 19 9.67 6.49 -11.68
N VAL A 20 8.40 6.48 -12.05
CA VAL A 20 7.63 5.24 -12.32
C VAL A 20 8.35 4.30 -13.31
N PRO A 21 8.76 4.75 -14.52
CA PRO A 21 9.46 3.87 -15.47
C PRO A 21 10.84 3.47 -14.98
N GLU A 22 11.55 4.33 -14.24
CA GLU A 22 12.85 4.02 -13.65
C GLU A 22 12.74 2.90 -12.60
N LEU A 23 11.77 2.99 -11.69
CA LEU A 23 11.48 2.00 -10.66
C LEU A 23 11.00 0.68 -11.26
N ALA A 24 10.10 0.73 -12.25
CA ALA A 24 9.63 -0.46 -12.95
C ALA A 24 10.80 -1.23 -13.60
N ARG A 25 11.74 -0.52 -14.23
CA ARG A 25 12.94 -1.14 -14.83
C ARG A 25 13.85 -1.77 -13.77
N LYS A 26 14.04 -1.11 -12.63
CA LYS A 26 14.84 -1.66 -11.52
C LYS A 26 14.18 -2.93 -10.96
N ALA A 27 12.88 -2.89 -10.71
CA ALA A 27 12.11 -4.05 -10.24
C ALA A 27 12.15 -5.20 -11.25
N ALA A 28 11.99 -4.92 -12.54
CA ALA A 28 12.10 -5.94 -13.59
C ALA A 28 13.48 -6.62 -13.60
N ARG A 29 14.56 -5.86 -13.40
CA ARG A 29 15.92 -6.39 -13.32
C ARG A 29 16.09 -7.31 -12.11
N VAL A 30 15.60 -6.89 -10.94
CA VAL A 30 15.62 -7.71 -9.72
C VAL A 30 14.81 -8.98 -9.89
N LEU A 31 13.61 -8.88 -10.45
CA LEU A 31 12.74 -10.02 -10.70
C LEU A 31 13.40 -11.01 -11.68
N HIS A 32 14.05 -10.50 -12.73
CA HIS A 32 14.75 -11.34 -13.69
C HIS A 32 15.94 -12.05 -13.04
N PHE A 33 16.73 -11.33 -12.25
CA PHE A 33 17.86 -11.88 -11.51
C PHE A 33 17.42 -12.97 -10.53
N LEU A 34 16.38 -12.70 -9.74
CA LEU A 34 15.80 -13.66 -8.80
C LEU A 34 15.28 -14.91 -9.53
N ARG A 35 14.61 -14.75 -10.68
CA ARG A 35 14.18 -15.88 -11.50
C ARG A 35 15.36 -16.72 -11.98
N ASN A 36 16.45 -16.08 -12.41
CA ASN A 36 17.62 -16.81 -12.87
C ASN A 36 18.26 -17.60 -11.72
N ILE A 37 18.47 -16.99 -10.55
CA ILE A 37 18.96 -17.68 -9.35
C ILE A 37 18.07 -18.86 -8.98
N ALA A 38 16.74 -18.66 -8.96
CA ALA A 38 15.80 -19.72 -8.62
C ALA A 38 15.87 -20.90 -9.60
N ASN A 39 16.02 -20.61 -10.90
CA ASN A 39 16.19 -21.63 -11.92
C ASN A 39 17.53 -22.35 -11.80
N ASP A 40 18.63 -21.62 -11.55
CA ASP A 40 19.97 -22.18 -11.42
C ASP A 40 20.07 -23.09 -10.18
N ALA A 41 19.55 -22.63 -9.04
CA ALA A 41 19.47 -23.43 -7.82
C ALA A 41 18.60 -24.68 -8.02
N LYS A 42 17.46 -24.56 -8.73
CA LYS A 42 16.63 -25.72 -9.09
C LYS A 42 17.38 -26.72 -9.96
N ASN A 43 18.15 -26.24 -10.93
CA ASN A 43 18.94 -27.09 -11.81
C ASN A 43 20.04 -27.81 -11.01
N GLN A 44 20.77 -27.08 -10.16
CA GLN A 44 21.83 -27.65 -9.32
C GLN A 44 21.29 -28.70 -8.35
N LEU A 45 20.12 -28.44 -7.73
CA LEU A 45 19.48 -29.39 -6.82
C LEU A 45 19.03 -30.67 -7.55
N ARG A 46 18.54 -30.54 -8.78
CA ARG A 46 18.17 -31.68 -9.64
C ARG A 46 19.40 -32.48 -10.07
N ASP A 47 20.51 -31.80 -10.37
CA ASP A 47 21.74 -32.43 -10.86
C ASP A 47 22.50 -33.17 -9.74
N GLU A 48 22.47 -32.67 -8.50
CA GLU A 48 23.19 -33.26 -7.37
C GLU A 48 22.37 -34.30 -6.58
N LEU A 49 21.04 -34.15 -6.52
CA LEU A 49 20.18 -35.03 -5.70
C LEU A 49 19.28 -35.96 -6.54
N GLY A 50 19.33 -35.84 -7.86
CA GLY A 50 18.52 -36.63 -8.79
C GLY A 50 17.11 -36.06 -9.01
N PRO A 51 16.39 -36.56 -10.02
CA PRO A 51 15.11 -36.01 -10.47
C PRO A 51 14.00 -36.03 -9.40
N GLU A 52 14.15 -36.79 -8.32
CA GLU A 52 13.13 -36.91 -7.26
C GLU A 52 12.93 -35.64 -6.41
N TYR A 53 13.89 -34.70 -6.39
CA TYR A 53 13.75 -33.42 -5.68
C TYR A 53 13.26 -32.26 -6.56
N ALA A 54 13.15 -32.48 -7.87
CA ALA A 54 12.52 -31.53 -8.79
C ALA A 54 10.99 -31.48 -8.63
N ASP A 55 10.43 -32.51 -7.98
CA ASP A 55 9.01 -32.71 -7.69
C ASP A 55 8.60 -32.23 -6.29
N LEU A 56 9.44 -31.49 -5.56
CA LEU A 56 8.95 -30.61 -4.49
C LEU A 56 8.15 -29.47 -5.16
N GLN A 57 6.87 -29.76 -5.35
CA GLN A 57 5.98 -29.09 -6.26
C GLN A 57 5.73 -27.63 -5.88
N LEU A 58 6.38 -26.71 -6.60
CA LEU A 58 5.94 -25.32 -6.74
C LEU A 58 4.48 -25.21 -7.28
N SER A 59 3.95 -26.30 -7.84
CA SER A 59 2.59 -26.40 -8.40
C SER A 59 1.49 -26.51 -7.32
N ASP A 60 1.79 -27.03 -6.13
CA ASP A 60 0.84 -27.17 -5.01
C ASP A 60 1.08 -26.16 -3.88
N LEU A 61 2.19 -25.44 -4.00
CA LEU A 61 2.62 -24.40 -3.09
C LEU A 61 2.26 -23.05 -3.70
N ASN A 62 0.99 -22.67 -3.53
CA ASN A 62 0.62 -21.27 -3.47
C ASN A 62 1.72 -20.54 -2.67
N PRO A 63 2.38 -19.50 -3.22
CA PRO A 63 3.59 -18.95 -2.61
C PRO A 63 3.32 -18.43 -1.19
N LYS A 64 2.08 -17.96 -0.93
CA LYS A 64 1.59 -17.66 0.42
C LYS A 64 1.65 -18.87 1.35
N THR A 65 1.15 -20.01 0.91
CA THR A 65 1.06 -21.23 1.74
C THR A 65 2.42 -21.92 1.86
N PHE A 66 3.32 -21.82 0.89
CA PHE A 66 4.69 -22.33 1.02
C PHE A 66 5.50 -21.56 2.04
N VAL A 67 5.52 -20.24 1.88
CA VAL A 67 6.18 -19.33 2.81
C VAL A 67 5.55 -19.48 4.18
N ALA A 68 4.22 -19.59 4.27
CA ALA A 68 3.57 -19.83 5.54
C ALA A 68 3.89 -21.18 6.18
N LYS A 69 4.20 -22.21 5.39
CA LYS A 69 4.48 -23.56 5.92
C LYS A 69 5.97 -23.82 6.15
N HIS A 70 6.86 -22.99 5.61
CA HIS A 70 8.32 -23.13 5.74
C HIS A 70 9.00 -21.96 6.48
N LEU A 71 8.42 -20.75 6.49
CA LEU A 71 8.89 -19.61 7.29
C LEU A 71 8.07 -19.38 8.56
N LEU A 72 6.89 -19.99 8.70
CA LEU A 72 6.22 -20.06 9.98
C LEU A 72 6.42 -21.49 10.51
N SER A 73 7.61 -21.75 11.04
CA SER A 73 7.79 -22.89 11.94
C SER A 73 6.87 -22.71 13.16
N ALA A 74 6.56 -23.78 13.90
CA ALA A 74 5.55 -23.74 14.96
C ALA A 74 5.74 -22.60 16.00
N ALA A 75 6.98 -22.16 16.22
CA ALA A 75 7.29 -21.02 17.08
C ALA A 75 7.00 -19.65 16.41
N GLU A 76 7.36 -19.48 15.14
CA GLU A 76 7.08 -18.24 14.38
C GLU A 76 5.58 -18.05 14.08
N ILE A 77 4.78 -19.13 14.12
CA ILE A 77 3.30 -19.04 14.04
C ILE A 77 2.72 -18.27 15.23
N GLU A 78 3.26 -18.46 16.43
CA GLU A 78 2.73 -17.84 17.64
C GLU A 78 3.01 -16.32 17.64
N ASP A 79 4.25 -15.93 17.36
CA ASP A 79 4.66 -14.54 17.22
C ASP A 79 3.89 -13.79 16.12
N PHE A 80 3.68 -14.43 14.96
CA PHE A 80 2.95 -13.80 13.86
C PHE A 80 1.45 -13.67 14.15
N ARG A 81 0.87 -14.59 14.94
CA ARG A 81 -0.53 -14.49 15.37
C ARG A 81 -0.72 -13.35 16.35
N GLU A 82 0.19 -13.18 17.31
CA GLU A 82 0.19 -12.04 18.23
C GLU A 82 0.25 -10.70 17.47
N ILE A 83 1.20 -10.56 16.54
CA ILE A 83 1.33 -9.36 15.70
C ILE A 83 0.06 -9.09 14.90
N ARG A 84 -0.58 -10.12 14.34
CA ARG A 84 -1.81 -9.96 13.58
C ARG A 84 -2.97 -9.52 14.46
N ASP A 85 -3.06 -10.03 15.68
CA ASP A 85 -4.11 -9.68 16.63
C ASP A 85 -3.93 -8.23 17.10
N ASP A 86 -2.70 -7.80 17.39
CA ASP A 86 -2.35 -6.40 17.71
C ASP A 86 -2.73 -5.45 16.57
N LEU A 87 -2.41 -5.82 15.31
CA LEU A 87 -2.77 -5.03 14.15
C LEU A 87 -4.27 -4.94 13.93
N ASN A 88 -5.01 -6.00 14.26
CA ASN A 88 -6.47 -6.00 14.13
C ASN A 88 -7.12 -5.09 15.19
N LEU A 89 -6.55 -5.05 16.39
CA LEU A 89 -6.98 -4.14 17.47
C LEU A 89 -6.71 -2.68 17.11
N LEU A 90 -5.52 -2.37 16.57
CA LEU A 90 -5.23 -1.05 16.02
C LEU A 90 -6.14 -0.66 14.83
N ALA A 91 -6.50 -1.64 13.99
CA ALA A 91 -7.41 -1.41 12.87
C ALA A 91 -8.83 -1.08 13.33
N GLU A 92 -9.31 -1.67 14.42
CA GLU A 92 -10.60 -1.31 15.03
C GLU A 92 -10.55 0.11 15.63
N ASP A 93 -9.51 0.44 16.39
CA ASP A 93 -9.34 1.77 16.99
C ASP A 93 -9.30 2.86 15.91
N THR A 94 -8.50 2.65 14.86
CA THR A 94 -8.41 3.61 13.74
C THR A 94 -9.71 3.71 12.94
N ARG A 95 -10.50 2.64 12.84
CA ARG A 95 -11.81 2.65 12.17
C ARG A 95 -12.83 3.46 12.96
N ILE A 96 -12.86 3.33 14.28
CA ILE A 96 -13.75 4.12 15.14
C ILE A 96 -13.42 5.61 15.00
N LEU A 97 -12.14 5.97 15.06
CA LEU A 97 -11.69 7.35 14.86
C LEU A 97 -12.03 7.89 13.47
N THR A 98 -11.97 7.04 12.45
CA THR A 98 -12.32 7.42 11.07
C THR A 98 -13.82 7.63 10.89
N ASP A 99 -14.66 6.79 11.51
CA ASP A 99 -16.12 6.93 11.46
C ASP A 99 -16.60 8.21 12.19
N GLU A 100 -15.96 8.58 13.30
CA GLU A 100 -16.25 9.83 14.04
C GLU A 100 -15.92 11.07 13.20
N ILE A 101 -14.76 11.07 12.52
CA ILE A 101 -14.38 12.17 11.59
C ILE A 101 -15.35 12.24 10.40
N ASP A 102 -15.79 11.10 9.85
CA ASP A 102 -16.76 11.07 8.74
C ASP A 102 -18.14 11.64 9.16
N GLU A 103 -18.55 11.41 10.42
CA GLU A 103 -19.76 12.01 10.99
C GLU A 103 -19.64 13.52 11.20
N ASP A 104 -18.50 14.01 11.71
CA ASP A 104 -18.23 15.44 11.88
C ASP A 104 -18.18 16.19 10.54
N LEU A 105 -17.67 15.54 9.49
CA LEU A 105 -17.66 16.10 8.14
C LEU A 105 -19.08 16.13 7.53
N LYS A 106 -19.91 15.11 7.77
CA LYS A 106 -21.32 15.09 7.31
C LYS A 106 -22.21 16.09 8.04
N SER A 107 -21.97 16.33 9.32
CA SER A 107 -22.70 17.35 10.09
C SER A 107 -22.27 18.77 9.72
N SER A 108 -21.01 18.94 9.33
CA SER A 108 -20.48 20.22 8.80
C SER A 108 -21.06 20.59 7.43
N ASP A 109 -21.43 19.63 6.58
CA ASP A 109 -22.05 19.85 5.26
C ASP A 109 -23.52 20.35 5.35
N GLN A 110 -24.19 20.20 6.52
CA GLN A 110 -25.55 20.71 6.74
C GLN A 110 -25.62 22.13 7.34
N SER A 111 -24.50 22.72 7.76
CA SER A 111 -24.43 24.11 8.24
C SER A 111 -24.09 25.12 7.11
N GLY A 112 -24.11 24.66 5.86
CA GLY A 112 -23.76 25.45 4.66
C GLY A 112 -24.90 25.59 3.66
N ALA A 113 -26.15 25.74 4.10
CA ALA A 113 -27.29 25.97 3.19
C ALA A 113 -28.17 27.14 3.64
N ALA A 114 -27.65 28.36 3.55
CA ALA A 114 -28.47 29.57 3.44
C ALA A 114 -27.69 30.72 2.78
N ALA A 115 -27.79 30.82 1.46
CA ALA A 115 -27.71 32.09 0.74
C ALA A 115 -28.73 32.03 -0.42
N PRO A 116 -29.46 33.13 -0.69
CA PRO A 116 -28.94 34.05 -1.72
C PRO A 116 -29.17 35.56 -1.44
N GLU A 117 -28.09 36.34 -1.63
CA GLU A 117 -27.94 37.68 -2.26
C GLU A 117 -28.87 38.90 -1.92
N PRO A 118 -28.51 40.16 -2.28
CA PRO A 118 -27.21 40.86 -2.37
C PRO A 118 -27.24 42.24 -1.64
N GLU A 119 -26.14 43.02 -1.73
CA GLU A 119 -25.96 44.46 -1.44
C GLU A 119 -25.09 44.80 -0.21
N GLY A 120 -23.98 45.52 -0.48
CA GLY A 120 -23.34 46.37 0.53
C GLY A 120 -21.82 46.20 0.71
N GLU A 121 -21.06 47.01 -0.03
CA GLU A 121 -19.73 47.55 0.32
C GLU A 121 -18.46 46.69 0.18
N PRO A 122 -17.39 47.23 -0.45
CA PRO A 122 -16.08 46.59 -0.48
C PRO A 122 -15.35 46.80 0.85
N GLU A 123 -15.36 45.81 1.74
CA GLU A 123 -14.49 45.83 2.92
C GLU A 123 -13.02 45.68 2.50
N ARG A 124 -12.25 46.71 2.86
CA ARG A 124 -10.86 46.93 2.53
C ARG A 124 -9.98 45.77 3.01
N ILE A 125 -9.15 45.27 2.10
CA ILE A 125 -7.95 44.51 2.45
C ILE A 125 -7.01 45.46 3.19
N VAL A 126 -6.90 45.34 4.51
CA VAL A 126 -5.86 46.03 5.27
C VAL A 126 -4.54 45.29 5.06
N ALA A 127 -3.56 45.98 4.51
CA ALA A 127 -2.21 45.48 4.31
C ALA A 127 -1.54 45.21 5.65
N PHE A 128 -0.68 44.18 5.67
CA PHE A 128 0.10 43.73 6.82
C PHE A 128 0.97 44.87 7.38
N ASP A 129 0.84 45.16 8.68
CA ASP A 129 1.63 46.17 9.40
C ASP A 129 2.86 45.49 10.06
N PRO A 130 4.10 45.82 9.63
CA PRO A 130 5.31 45.21 10.17
C PRO A 130 5.84 45.87 11.46
N GLU A 131 5.16 46.86 12.06
CA GLU A 131 5.66 47.57 13.26
C GLU A 131 5.34 46.88 14.61
N ALA A 132 4.77 45.66 14.61
CA ALA A 132 4.64 44.88 15.85
C ALA A 132 5.94 44.10 16.17
N THR A 133 6.89 44.77 16.84
CA THR A 133 8.07 44.15 17.50
C THR A 133 7.79 43.81 18.95
#